data_AF-A0A0E9M1B8-F1
#
_entry.id   AF-A0A0E9M1B8-F1
#
_cell.length_a   1.000
_cell.length_b   1.000
_cell.length_c   1.000
_cell.angle_alpha   90.00
_cell.angle_beta   90.00
_cell.angle_gamma   90.00
#
_symmetry.space_group_name_H-M   'P 1'
#
loop_
_entity.id
_entity.type
_entity.pdbx_description
1 polymer ?
#
loop_
_entity_poly.entity_id
_entity_poly.type
_entity_poly.pdbx_seq_one_letter_code
_entity_poly.pdbx_strand_id
1 'polypeptide(L)' 'MPLLTIAGDHVLNDMAGEKEDSWRSILVKEGFTVHMHPTSLGQIKDVVQMWIEKVPDGRSF' A
#
# COMPACT_ATOMS: atom_id res chain seq x y z
N MET A 1 -2.02 -2.58 5.54
CA MET A 1 -1.05 -1.66 4.91
C MET A 1 -1.03 -1.95 3.42
N PRO A 2 -1.09 -0.95 2.53
CA PRO A 2 -1.01 -1.19 1.09
C PRO A 2 0.40 -1.58 0.65
N LEU A 3 0.53 -2.64 -0.14
CA LEU A 3 1.76 -2.98 -0.84
C LEU A 3 1.83 -2.25 -2.19
N LEU A 4 1.70 -0.92 -2.15
CA LEU A 4 1.64 -0.06 -3.32
C LEU A 4 2.52 1.18 -3.08
N THR A 5 3.12 1.70 -4.15
CA THR A 5 3.97 2.90 -4.12
C THR A 5 3.22 4.09 -3.51
N ILE A 6 1.96 4.28 -3.92
CA ILE A 6 1.06 5.35 -3.45
C ILE A 6 -0.24 4.70 -2.99
N ALA A 7 -0.80 5.18 -1.88
CA ALA A 7 -2.13 4.84 -1.42
C ALA A 7 -3.17 5.71 -2.14
N GLY A 8 -3.37 5.43 -3.43
CA GLY A 8 -4.36 6.12 -4.26
C GLY A 8 -5.79 5.60 -4.04
N ASP A 9 -6.71 6.03 -4.90
CA ASP A 9 -8.15 5.77 -4.77
C ASP A 9 -8.50 4.26 -4.72
N HIS A 10 -7.71 3.41 -5.39
CA HIS A 10 -7.83 1.94 -5.31
C HIS A 10 -7.58 1.39 -3.90
N VAL A 11 -6.66 1.98 -3.13
CA VAL A 11 -6.41 1.54 -1.74
C VAL A 11 -7.54 1.96 -0.81
N LEU A 12 -8.06 3.17 -1.03
CA LEU A 12 -9.13 3.72 -0.21
C LEU A 12 -10.44 2.99 -0.44
N ASN A 13 -10.73 2.57 -1.68
CA ASN A 13 -11.97 1.89 -2.02
C ASN A 13 -11.88 0.36 -1.87
N ASP A 14 -10.84 -0.27 -2.41
CA ASP A 14 -10.81 -1.74 -2.52
C ASP A 14 -10.25 -2.40 -1.24
N MET A 15 -9.31 -1.74 -0.56
CA MET A 15 -8.68 -2.28 0.65
C MET A 15 -9.32 -1.73 1.93
N ALA A 16 -9.60 -0.43 1.98
CA ALA A 16 -10.10 0.26 3.17
C ALA A 16 -11.58 0.68 3.11
N GLY A 17 -12.24 0.46 1.97
CA GLY A 17 -13.53 1.07 1.69
C GLY A 17 -14.66 0.51 2.55
N GLU A 18 -15.77 1.23 2.58
CA GLU A 18 -17.00 0.83 3.27
C GLU A 18 -17.88 -0.12 2.45
N LYS A 19 -17.52 -0.38 1.18
CA LYS A 19 -18.22 -1.33 0.33
C LYS A 19 -18.07 -2.76 0.86
N GLU A 20 -19.07 -3.60 0.62
CA GLU A 20 -19.11 -4.99 1.12
C GLU A 20 -17.98 -5.87 0.57
N ASP A 21 -17.46 -5.52 -0.62
CA ASP A 21 -16.39 -6.23 -1.31
C ASP A 21 -14.98 -5.75 -0.93
N SER A 22 -14.87 -4.75 -0.05
CA SER A 22 -13.57 -4.31 0.44
C SER A 22 -12.94 -5.35 1.36
N TRP A 23 -11.60 -5.43 1.37
CA TRP A 23 -10.89 -6.37 2.23
C TRP A 23 -11.20 -6.16 3.71
N ARG A 24 -11.39 -4.90 4.13
CA ARG A 24 -11.82 -4.56 5.48
C ARG A 24 -13.19 -5.17 5.80
N SER A 25 -14.18 -4.99 4.93
CA SER A 25 -15.54 -5.49 5.15
C SER A 25 -15.58 -7.02 5.22
N ILE A 26 -14.86 -7.69 4.33
CA ILE A 26 -14.73 -9.15 4.32
C ILE A 26 -14.12 -9.65 5.63
N LEU A 27 -12.98 -9.10 6.05
CA LEU A 27 -12.29 -9.56 7.26
C LEU A 27 -13.06 -9.26 8.55
N VAL A 28 -13.73 -8.11 8.64
CA VAL A 28 -14.61 -7.80 9.79
C VAL A 28 -15.79 -8.77 9.85
N LYS A 29 -16.38 -9.12 8.70
CA LYS A 29 -17.49 -10.09 8.62
C LYS A 29 -17.07 -11.50 9.08
N GLU A 30 -15.83 -11.89 8.81
CA GLU A 30 -15.24 -13.14 9.30
C GLU A 30 -14.83 -13.08 10.80
N GLY A 31 -15.12 -11.99 11.49
CA GLY A 31 -14.90 -11.84 12.94
C GLY A 31 -13.52 -11.32 13.33
N PHE A 32 -12.70 -10.85 12.39
CA PHE A 32 -11.41 -10.27 12.68
C PHE A 32 -11.51 -8.79 13.08
N THR A 33 -10.68 -8.37 14.04
CA THR A 33 -10.45 -6.94 14.28
C THR A 33 -9.43 -6.42 13.26
N VAL A 34 -9.85 -5.48 12.42
CA VAL A 34 -9.03 -4.97 11.31
C VAL A 34 -8.58 -3.54 11.59
N HIS A 35 -7.27 -3.32 11.58
CA HIS A 35 -6.67 -1.99 11.67
C HIS A 35 -6.09 -1.57 10.33
N MET A 36 -6.57 -0.45 9.80
CA MET A 36 -6.06 0.11 8.56
C MET A 36 -4.81 0.95 8.83
N HIS A 37 -3.76 0.65 8.08
CA HIS A 37 -2.53 1.44 8.03
C HIS A 37 -2.39 1.98 6.60
N PRO A 38 -2.75 3.24 6.33
CA PRO A 38 -2.76 3.79 4.97
C PRO A 38 -1.37 4.17 4.44
N THR A 39 -0.31 3.92 5.21
CA THR A 39 1.08 4.19 4.81
C THR A 39 1.43 3.43 3.53
N SER A 40 1.76 4.16 2.47
CA SER A 40 2.23 3.57 1.22
C SER A 40 3.73 3.26 1.27
N LEU A 41 4.19 2.40 0.37
CA LEU A 41 5.61 2.04 0.29
C LEU A 41 6.50 3.24 0.01
N GLY A 42 6.04 4.21 -0.79
CA GLY A 42 6.77 5.44 -1.08
C GLY A 42 6.97 6.37 0.13
N GLN A 43 6.27 6.13 1.24
CA GLN A 43 6.45 6.86 2.51
C GLN A 43 7.46 6.18 3.44
N ILE A 44 7.89 4.95 3.13
CA ILE A 44 8.84 4.18 3.93
C ILE A 44 10.24 4.41 3.38
N LYS A 45 11.08 5.14 4.12
CA LYS A 45 12.43 5.54 3.68
C LYS A 45 13.28 4.36 3.24
N ASP A 46 13.28 3.26 3.98
CA ASP A 46 14.10 2.09 3.66
C ASP A 46 13.63 1.42 2.37
N VAL A 47 12.32 1.46 2.07
CA VAL A 47 11.77 0.96 0.81
C VAL A 47 12.19 1.84 -0.36
N VAL A 48 12.12 3.16 -0.18
CA VAL A 48 12.60 4.12 -1.20
C VAL A 48 14.11 3.94 -1.43
N GLN A 49 14.90 3.72 -0.37
CA GLN A 49 16.33 3.45 -0.48
C GLN A 49 16.61 2.20 -1.32
N MET A 50 15.87 1.12 -1.09
CA MET A 50 15.94 -0.09 -1.93
C MET A 50 15.56 0.14 -3.40
N TRP A 51 14.75 1.15 -3.71
CA TRP A 51 14.45 1.54 -5.08
C TRP A 51 15.61 2.33 -5.69
N ILE A 52 16.17 3.29 -4.96
CA ILE A 52 17.34 4.10 -5.38
C ILE A 52 18.51 3.17 -5.73
N GLU A 53 18.80 2.17 -4.91
CA GLU A 53 19.86 1.18 -5.16
C GLU A 53 19.67 0.37 -6.46
N LYS A 54 18.43 0.24 -6.93
CA LYS A 54 18.10 -0.48 -8.18
C LYS A 54 18.11 0.43 -9.40
N VAL A 55 18.20 1.75 -9.23
CA VAL A 55 18.33 2.68 -10.35
C VAL A 55 19.74 2.50 -10.94
N PRO A 56 19.88 2.07 -12.20
CA PRO A 56 21.19 2.00 -12.85
C PRO A 56 21.83 3.39 -12.87
N ASP A 57 23.15 3.47 -12.66
CA ASP A 57 23.87 4.74 -12.74
C ASP A 57 23.69 5.33 -14.16
N GLY A 58 22.94 6.43 -14.27
CA GLY A 58 22.56 7.07 -15.53
C GLY A 58 23.71 7.80 -16.24
N ARG A 59 24.96 7.39 -16.00
CA ARG A 59 26.18 7.96 -16.62
C ARG A 59 26.66 7.17 -17.83
N SER A 60 25.77 6.48 -18.51
CA SER A 60 26.02 5.84 -19.79
C SER A 60 25.21 6.54 -20.89
N PHE A 61 25.65 7.76 -21.23
CA PHE A 61 25.35 8.42 -22.50
C PHE A 61 26.64 8.95 -23.09
#